data_AF-A0A0H2ZJ05-F1
#
_entry.id   AF-A0A0H2ZJ05-F1
#
_cell.length_a   1.000
_cell.length_b   1.000
_cell.length_c   1.000
_cell.angle_alpha   90.00
_cell.angle_beta   90.00
_cell.angle_gamma   90.00
#
_symmetry.space_group_name_H-M   'P 1'
#
loop_
_entity.id
_entity.type
_entity.pdbx_description
1 polymer ?
#
loop_
_entity_poly.entity_id
_entity_poly.type
_entity_poly.pdbx_seq_one_letter_code
_entity_poly.pdbx_strand_id
1 'polypeptide(L)'
;MTDNPFATPTAPVQPPAREVPATTQPYAFIAVLALVTCLSFAVSLGIQWYNDIGEIRQRFSEHLQLMAPHWFTGLVFYAAANLLVLHAYREKRQLVEFRPLALLLIGYGLLNLVCGMLAGIGLAPLTLPFYQWVTAQSSYGVWLMAFNEAMSWVYLLLGSLLPLGLVLLGSRVNSPRLAEGEEARVAAWQVALGAALCFATLCFKLMQFLPYALLRYDEPWLYGLYLSGVALPAALLFGAVCTRLPARLQRFAAGRALLLAVVAMLLWSVALLAVGGGLALLMILGLAPAGIGYTLLVALLGVGLLALLWPIGRLATRWCYADQLAA
;
A
#
# COMPACT_ATOMS: atom_id res chain seq x y z
N MET A 1 -56.72 -16.16 32.01
CA MET A 1 -56.14 -15.10 31.16
C MET A 1 -56.21 -15.59 29.74
N THR A 2 -57.17 -15.06 28.98
CA THR A 2 -57.48 -15.46 27.60
C THR A 2 -56.71 -14.54 26.65
N ASP A 3 -55.80 -15.09 25.85
CA ASP A 3 -55.09 -14.37 24.80
C ASP A 3 -56.08 -13.79 23.79
N ASN A 4 -55.94 -12.48 23.50
CA ASN A 4 -56.81 -11.75 22.59
C ASN A 4 -56.50 -12.15 21.13
N PRO A 5 -57.43 -12.77 20.40
CA PRO A 5 -57.22 -13.21 19.01
C PRO A 5 -57.17 -12.06 17.99
N PHE A 6 -57.43 -10.82 18.41
CA PHE A 6 -57.33 -9.62 17.56
C PHE A 6 -56.09 -8.75 17.87
N ALA A 7 -55.15 -9.25 18.67
CA ALA A 7 -53.88 -8.56 18.86
C ALA A 7 -53.12 -8.55 17.53
N THR A 8 -52.98 -7.37 16.92
CA THR A 8 -52.08 -7.16 15.78
C THR A 8 -50.70 -7.68 16.16
N PRO A 9 -50.06 -8.54 15.34
CA PRO A 9 -48.70 -8.99 15.60
C PRO A 9 -47.80 -7.76 15.62
N THR A 10 -47.45 -7.31 16.82
CA THR A 10 -46.41 -6.31 17.00
C THR A 10 -45.13 -6.98 16.55
N ALA A 11 -44.63 -6.58 15.37
CA ALA A 11 -43.28 -6.92 14.95
C ALA A 11 -42.35 -6.63 16.13
N PRO A 12 -41.46 -7.56 16.51
CA PRO A 12 -40.55 -7.33 17.62
C PRO A 12 -39.85 -6.01 17.35
N VAL A 13 -40.01 -5.06 18.28
CA VAL A 13 -39.34 -3.75 18.22
C VAL A 13 -37.85 -4.06 18.14
N GLN A 14 -37.29 -3.99 16.93
CA GLN A 14 -35.86 -4.16 16.75
C GLN A 14 -35.21 -3.07 17.60
N PRO A 15 -34.35 -3.45 18.58
CA PRO A 15 -33.66 -2.45 19.36
C PRO A 15 -32.93 -1.52 18.40
N PRO A 16 -32.91 -0.20 18.67
CA PRO A 16 -32.27 0.75 17.77
C PRO A 16 -30.84 0.27 17.51
N ALA A 17 -30.53 0.05 16.23
CA ALA A 17 -29.23 -0.43 15.80
C ALA A 17 -28.17 0.48 16.43
N ARG A 18 -27.38 -0.08 17.35
CA ARG A 18 -26.34 0.69 18.06
C ARG A 18 -25.35 1.17 17.01
N GLU A 19 -25.24 2.48 16.83
CA GLU A 19 -24.18 3.03 15.98
C GLU A 19 -22.83 2.80 16.65
N VAL A 20 -22.15 1.72 16.24
CA VAL A 20 -20.78 1.46 16.64
C VAL A 20 -19.89 2.47 15.89
N PRO A 21 -19.13 3.34 16.58
CA PRO A 21 -18.30 4.34 15.93
C PRO A 21 -17.24 3.69 15.04
N ALA A 22 -16.96 4.32 13.89
CA ALA A 22 -15.93 3.89 12.97
C ALA A 22 -14.56 3.92 13.66
N THR A 23 -13.99 2.74 13.94
CA THR A 23 -12.74 2.67 14.71
C THR A 23 -11.54 3.00 13.83
N THR A 24 -10.61 3.79 14.40
CA THR A 24 -9.34 4.18 13.75
C THR A 24 -8.17 3.29 14.18
N GLN A 25 -8.44 2.23 14.96
CA GLN A 25 -7.42 1.35 15.53
C GLN A 25 -6.49 0.70 14.51
N PRO A 26 -6.95 0.24 13.31
CA PRO A 26 -6.04 -0.28 12.30
C PRO A 26 -4.93 0.71 11.91
N TYR A 27 -5.24 2.02 11.87
CA TYR A 27 -4.26 3.07 11.57
C TYR A 27 -3.23 3.27 12.68
N ALA A 28 -3.57 2.97 13.94
CA ALA A 28 -2.60 2.97 15.02
C ALA A 28 -1.54 1.88 14.83
N PHE A 29 -1.92 0.69 14.34
CA PHE A 29 -0.95 -0.35 13.97
C PHE A 29 -0.05 0.10 12.82
N ILE A 30 -0.61 0.78 11.81
CA ILE A 30 0.19 1.35 10.71
C ILE A 30 1.14 2.43 11.21
N ALA A 31 0.71 3.28 12.14
CA ALA A 31 1.56 4.30 12.74
C ALA A 31 2.72 3.67 13.53
N VAL A 32 2.47 2.60 14.29
CA VAL A 32 3.52 1.86 15.00
C VAL A 32 4.49 1.20 14.01
N LEU A 33 3.98 0.57 12.95
CA LEU A 33 4.82 0.02 11.88
C LEU A 33 5.73 1.10 11.28
N ALA A 34 5.16 2.25 10.91
CA ALA A 34 5.91 3.36 10.35
C ALA A 34 6.97 3.87 11.33
N LEU A 35 6.63 4.02 12.61
CA LEU A 35 7.57 4.47 13.63
C LEU A 35 8.72 3.47 13.83
N VAL A 36 8.43 2.18 13.94
CA VAL A 36 9.45 1.14 14.14
C VAL A 36 10.35 0.97 12.91
N THR A 37 9.79 1.07 11.71
CA THR A 37 10.56 1.02 10.45
C THR A 37 11.43 2.26 10.26
N CYS A 38 10.94 3.45 10.61
CA CYS A 38 11.75 4.68 10.65
C CYS A 38 12.89 4.56 11.65
N LEU A 39 12.61 4.07 12.86
CA LEU A 39 13.63 3.90 13.91
C LEU A 39 14.68 2.88 13.48
N SER A 40 14.26 1.73 12.94
CA SER A 40 15.16 0.71 12.42
C SER A 40 16.03 1.24 11.27
N PHE A 41 15.46 2.04 10.38
CA PHE A 41 16.21 2.69 9.30
C PHE A 41 17.24 3.68 9.85
N ALA A 42 16.86 4.56 10.77
CA ALA A 42 17.76 5.52 11.39
C ALA A 42 18.90 4.86 12.16
N VAL A 43 18.61 3.78 12.92
CA VAL A 43 19.63 3.00 13.64
C VAL A 43 20.57 2.32 12.65
N SER A 44 20.04 1.65 11.62
CA SER A 44 20.87 0.98 10.61
C SER A 44 21.79 1.97 9.89
N LEU A 45 21.25 3.13 9.49
CA LEU A 45 21.99 4.20 8.85
C LEU A 45 23.06 4.79 9.80
N GLY A 46 22.73 4.97 11.07
CA GLY A 46 23.65 5.45 12.10
C GLY A 46 24.81 4.49 12.37
N ILE A 47 24.53 3.17 12.42
CA ILE A 47 25.55 2.13 12.56
C ILE A 47 26.48 2.14 11.35
N GLN A 48 25.92 2.21 10.14
CA GLN A 48 26.69 2.26 8.89
C GLN A 48 27.58 3.51 8.81
N TRP A 49 27.03 4.68 9.20
CA TRP A 49 27.76 5.94 9.24
C TRP A 49 28.85 5.98 10.32
N TYR A 50 28.59 5.40 11.50
CA TYR A 50 29.55 5.37 12.60
C TYR A 50 30.76 4.47 12.27
N ASN A 51 30.49 3.30 11.69
CA ASN A 51 31.51 2.31 11.33
C ASN A 51 32.14 2.56 9.94
N ASP A 52 31.72 3.62 9.23
CA ASP A 52 32.14 3.97 7.88
C ASP A 52 32.10 2.79 6.88
N ILE A 53 31.05 1.97 6.98
CA ILE A 53 30.88 0.80 6.13
C ILE A 53 30.68 1.30 4.69
N GLY A 54 31.60 1.01 3.78
CA GLY A 54 31.50 1.41 2.37
C GLY A 54 31.63 2.92 2.12
N GLU A 55 32.45 3.62 2.91
CA GLU A 55 32.73 5.06 2.74
C GLU A 55 31.47 5.96 2.86
N ILE A 56 30.44 5.46 3.54
CA ILE A 56 29.14 6.14 3.70
C ILE A 56 29.31 7.53 4.33
N ARG A 57 30.33 7.77 5.15
CA ARG A 57 30.54 9.10 5.74
C ARG A 57 30.82 10.18 4.68
N GLN A 58 31.52 9.83 3.60
CA GLN A 58 31.82 10.77 2.51
C GLN A 58 30.70 10.87 1.49
N ARG A 59 29.96 9.77 1.25
CA ARG A 59 28.88 9.68 0.24
C ARG A 59 27.48 9.62 0.85
N PHE A 60 27.32 10.16 2.06
CA PHE A 60 26.10 10.00 2.84
C PHE A 60 24.85 10.48 2.10
N SER A 61 24.94 11.62 1.41
CA SER A 61 23.85 12.18 0.62
C SER A 61 23.45 11.28 -0.55
N GLU A 62 24.43 10.78 -1.31
CA GLU A 62 24.22 9.87 -2.44
C GLU A 62 23.62 8.55 -1.98
N HIS A 63 24.17 8.00 -0.89
CA HIS A 63 23.68 6.76 -0.28
C HIS A 63 22.24 6.89 0.22
N LEU A 64 21.91 8.03 0.86
CA LEU A 64 20.56 8.31 1.32
C LEU A 64 19.57 8.46 0.15
N GLN A 65 19.98 9.13 -0.93
CA GLN A 65 19.16 9.27 -2.14
C GLN A 65 18.86 7.92 -2.80
N LEU A 66 19.81 7.00 -2.77
CA LEU A 66 19.62 5.63 -3.26
C LEU A 66 18.70 4.80 -2.35
N MET A 67 18.93 4.85 -1.03
CA MET A 67 18.21 4.00 -0.07
C MET A 67 16.79 4.46 0.24
N ALA A 68 16.58 5.77 0.41
CA ALA A 68 15.32 6.30 0.93
C ALA A 68 14.08 5.93 0.09
N PRO A 69 14.11 5.98 -1.26
CA PRO A 69 12.97 5.59 -2.10
C PRO A 69 12.64 4.09 -1.98
N HIS A 70 13.66 3.24 -1.90
CA HIS A 70 13.49 1.79 -1.74
C HIS A 70 12.90 1.47 -0.36
N TRP A 71 13.39 2.12 0.69
CA TRP A 71 12.84 2.00 2.03
C TRP A 71 11.38 2.48 2.09
N PHE A 72 11.08 3.64 1.49
CA PHE A 72 9.73 4.20 1.47
C PHE A 72 8.74 3.29 0.72
N THR A 73 9.19 2.70 -0.39
CA THR A 73 8.42 1.70 -1.14
C THR A 73 8.06 0.51 -0.24
N GLY A 74 9.03 -0.03 0.50
CA GLY A 74 8.80 -1.11 1.46
C GLY A 74 7.80 -0.72 2.55
N LEU A 75 7.93 0.48 3.10
CA LEU A 75 7.00 0.99 4.11
C LEU A 75 5.56 1.08 3.59
N VAL A 76 5.35 1.66 2.40
CA VAL A 76 4.01 1.77 1.80
C VAL A 76 3.42 0.39 1.51
N PHE A 77 4.23 -0.54 1.02
CA PHE A 77 3.82 -1.91 0.77
C PHE A 77 3.38 -2.64 2.05
N TYR A 78 4.20 -2.54 3.11
CA TYR A 78 3.87 -3.16 4.39
C TYR A 78 2.64 -2.49 5.00
N ALA A 79 2.52 -1.17 4.93
CA ALA A 79 1.35 -0.44 5.42
C ALA A 79 0.07 -0.89 4.71
N ALA A 80 0.08 -0.99 3.37
CA ALA A 80 -1.05 -1.49 2.59
C ALA A 80 -1.44 -2.91 3.01
N ALA A 81 -0.47 -3.83 3.08
CA ALA A 81 -0.71 -5.22 3.44
C ALA A 81 -1.28 -5.38 4.86
N ASN A 82 -0.67 -4.73 5.86
CA ASN A 82 -1.18 -4.79 7.25
C ASN A 82 -2.58 -4.19 7.35
N LEU A 83 -2.84 -3.08 6.66
CA LEU A 83 -4.15 -2.43 6.69
C LEU A 83 -5.23 -3.38 6.13
N LEU A 84 -4.97 -4.00 4.98
CA LEU A 84 -5.89 -4.99 4.39
C LEU A 84 -6.11 -6.17 5.34
N VAL A 85 -5.05 -6.72 5.93
CA VAL A 85 -5.14 -7.88 6.84
C VAL A 85 -5.89 -7.53 8.12
N LEU A 86 -5.63 -6.35 8.72
CA LEU A 86 -6.33 -5.88 9.92
C LEU A 86 -7.83 -5.72 9.68
N HIS A 87 -8.21 -5.08 8.58
CA HIS A 87 -9.62 -4.93 8.22
C HIS A 87 -10.27 -6.27 7.87
N ALA A 88 -9.60 -7.12 7.08
CA ALA A 88 -10.10 -8.45 6.75
C ALA A 88 -10.26 -9.34 7.99
N TYR A 89 -9.32 -9.27 8.94
CA TYR A 89 -9.39 -10.01 10.20
C TYR A 89 -10.57 -9.54 11.05
N ARG A 90 -10.74 -8.23 11.18
CA ARG A 90 -11.84 -7.62 11.92
C ARG A 90 -13.20 -8.00 11.34
N GLU A 91 -13.36 -7.92 10.01
CA GLU A 91 -14.58 -8.31 9.31
C GLU A 91 -14.88 -9.80 9.47
N LYS A 92 -13.89 -10.67 9.25
CA LYS A 92 -14.05 -12.13 9.37
C LYS A 92 -14.41 -12.57 10.79
N ARG A 93 -13.93 -11.85 11.80
CA ARG A 93 -14.17 -12.16 13.22
C ARG A 93 -15.28 -11.32 13.85
N GLN A 94 -15.91 -10.43 13.08
CA GLN A 94 -16.94 -9.51 13.54
C GLN A 94 -16.51 -8.75 14.80
N LEU A 95 -15.28 -8.20 14.82
CA LEU A 95 -14.75 -7.50 15.99
C LEU A 95 -15.18 -6.03 16.01
N VAL A 96 -15.67 -5.56 17.15
CA VAL A 96 -15.97 -4.14 17.38
C VAL A 96 -14.66 -3.35 17.45
N GLU A 97 -13.74 -3.80 18.30
CA GLU A 97 -12.46 -3.15 18.61
C GLU A 97 -11.41 -4.18 19.04
N PHE A 98 -10.14 -3.81 18.93
CA PHE A 98 -9.01 -4.57 19.43
C PHE A 98 -8.74 -4.21 20.89
N ARG A 99 -8.83 -5.19 21.80
CA ARG A 99 -8.49 -4.99 23.21
C ARG A 99 -7.52 -6.06 23.74
N PRO A 100 -6.58 -5.68 24.63
CA PRO A 100 -6.21 -4.31 25.02
C PRO A 100 -5.30 -3.63 23.96
N LEU A 101 -5.72 -2.49 23.41
CA LEU A 101 -5.04 -1.84 22.27
C LEU A 101 -3.56 -1.50 22.54
N ALA A 102 -3.26 -0.86 23.68
CA ALA A 102 -1.89 -0.42 23.99
C ALA A 102 -0.90 -1.60 24.04
N LEU A 103 -1.29 -2.69 24.69
CA LEU A 103 -0.45 -3.90 24.77
C LEU A 103 -0.26 -4.55 23.39
N LEU A 104 -1.31 -4.58 22.56
CA LEU A 104 -1.22 -5.11 21.20
C LEU A 104 -0.28 -4.25 20.34
N LEU A 105 -0.34 -2.92 20.46
CA LEU A 105 0.53 -1.99 19.73
C LEU A 105 1.99 -2.14 20.18
N ILE A 106 2.26 -2.18 21.48
CA ILE A 106 3.62 -2.39 22.02
C ILE A 106 4.16 -3.76 21.58
N GLY A 107 3.36 -4.82 21.75
CA GLY A 107 3.73 -6.17 21.35
C GLY A 107 4.01 -6.26 19.86
N TYR A 108 3.21 -5.60 19.03
CA TYR A 108 3.42 -5.53 17.58
C TYR A 108 4.72 -4.81 17.23
N GLY A 109 4.99 -3.66 17.83
CA GLY A 109 6.23 -2.93 17.58
C GLY A 109 7.48 -3.74 17.95
N LEU A 110 7.47 -4.39 19.12
CA LEU A 110 8.58 -5.23 19.59
C LEU A 110 8.77 -6.46 18.69
N LEU A 111 7.69 -7.17 18.36
CA LEU A 111 7.77 -8.33 17.48
C LEU A 111 8.22 -7.96 16.07
N ASN A 112 7.78 -6.81 15.55
CA ASN A 112 8.21 -6.32 14.23
C ASN A 112 9.72 -6.08 14.22
N LEU A 113 10.26 -5.45 15.27
CA LEU A 113 11.70 -5.23 15.40
C LEU A 113 12.48 -6.54 15.51
N VAL A 114 12.07 -7.45 16.39
CA VAL A 114 12.72 -8.75 16.58
C VAL A 114 12.66 -9.61 15.31
N CYS A 115 11.47 -9.77 14.71
CA CYS A 115 11.32 -10.55 13.49
C CYS A 115 12.05 -9.90 12.31
N GLY A 116 12.05 -8.57 12.21
CA GLY A 116 12.82 -7.84 11.20
C GLY A 116 14.33 -8.08 11.32
N MET A 117 14.87 -8.02 12.55
CA MET A 117 16.28 -8.33 12.80
C MET A 117 16.62 -9.79 12.48
N LEU A 118 15.79 -10.74 12.94
CA LEU A 118 15.99 -12.16 12.67
C LEU A 118 15.90 -12.49 11.18
N ALA A 119 14.97 -11.86 10.45
CA ALA A 119 14.88 -12.01 8.99
C ALA A 119 16.13 -11.43 8.30
N GLY A 120 16.62 -10.27 8.74
CA GLY A 120 17.87 -9.68 8.24
C GLY A 120 19.06 -10.62 8.42
N ILE A 121 19.26 -11.11 9.64
CA ILE A 121 20.37 -12.02 9.99
C ILE A 121 20.23 -13.36 9.26
N GLY A 122 19.03 -13.95 9.27
CA GLY A 122 18.78 -15.28 8.72
C GLY A 122 18.86 -15.33 7.19
N LEU A 123 18.57 -14.21 6.51
CA LEU A 123 18.63 -14.13 5.05
C LEU A 123 19.97 -13.62 4.51
N ALA A 124 20.81 -12.97 5.34
CA ALA A 124 22.13 -12.48 4.92
C ALA A 124 23.05 -13.56 4.32
N PRO A 125 23.07 -14.82 4.79
CA PRO A 125 23.87 -15.88 4.17
C PRO A 125 23.43 -16.24 2.75
N LEU A 126 22.18 -15.93 2.36
CA LEU A 126 21.65 -16.20 1.03
C LEU A 126 21.96 -15.08 0.03
N THR A 127 22.09 -13.84 0.51
CA THR A 127 22.25 -12.67 -0.37
C THR A 127 23.63 -12.65 -1.03
N LEU A 128 24.72 -12.77 -0.27
CA LEU A 128 26.08 -12.65 -0.81
C LEU A 128 26.41 -13.72 -1.87
N PRO A 129 26.15 -15.02 -1.66
CA PRO A 129 26.38 -16.05 -2.68
C PRO A 129 25.50 -15.84 -3.92
N PHE A 130 24.26 -15.38 -3.73
CA PHE A 130 23.37 -15.07 -4.85
C PHE A 130 23.92 -13.91 -5.69
N TYR A 131 24.39 -12.83 -5.06
CA TYR A 131 25.02 -11.71 -5.77
C TYR A 131 26.25 -12.15 -6.56
N GLN A 132 27.10 -13.01 -5.98
CA GLN A 132 28.26 -13.56 -6.69
C GLN A 132 27.83 -14.39 -7.91
N TRP A 133 26.86 -15.30 -7.73
CA TRP A 133 26.35 -16.13 -8.83
C TRP A 133 25.70 -15.30 -9.94
N VAL A 134 24.90 -14.28 -9.59
CA VAL A 134 24.12 -13.52 -10.56
C VAL A 134 24.99 -12.61 -11.42
N THR A 135 26.10 -12.10 -10.89
CA THR A 135 27.08 -11.32 -11.68
C THR A 135 27.75 -12.13 -12.79
N ALA A 136 27.75 -13.46 -12.70
CA ALA A 136 28.26 -14.33 -13.76
C ALA A 136 27.23 -14.61 -14.87
N GLN A 137 25.99 -14.13 -14.74
CA GLN A 137 24.91 -14.40 -15.70
C GLN A 137 24.77 -13.26 -16.72
N SER A 138 24.51 -13.61 -17.98
CA SER A 138 24.23 -12.63 -19.05
C SER A 138 22.92 -11.85 -18.82
N SER A 139 21.97 -12.42 -18.09
CA SER A 139 20.69 -11.79 -17.71
C SER A 139 20.68 -11.26 -16.28
N TYR A 140 21.83 -10.77 -15.79
CA TYR A 140 22.04 -10.23 -14.44
C TYR A 140 20.88 -9.38 -13.92
N GLY A 141 20.40 -8.41 -14.71
CA GLY A 141 19.33 -7.48 -14.30
C GLY A 141 18.00 -8.16 -13.98
N VAL A 142 17.59 -9.15 -14.77
CA VAL A 142 16.31 -9.87 -14.58
C VAL A 142 16.36 -10.73 -13.32
N TRP A 143 17.47 -11.43 -13.11
CA TRP A 143 17.67 -12.26 -11.92
C TRP A 143 17.76 -11.43 -10.64
N LEU A 144 18.49 -10.31 -10.68
CA LEU A 144 18.59 -9.41 -9.54
C LEU A 144 17.22 -8.83 -9.16
N MET A 145 16.43 -8.46 -10.16
CA MET A 145 15.06 -8.02 -9.98
C MET A 145 14.18 -9.10 -9.34
N ALA A 146 14.18 -10.31 -9.91
CA ALA A 146 13.36 -11.41 -9.39
C ALA A 146 13.72 -11.73 -7.93
N PHE A 147 15.01 -11.68 -7.61
CA PHE A 147 15.50 -11.86 -6.25
C PHE A 147 15.06 -10.75 -5.31
N ASN A 148 15.23 -9.48 -5.69
CA ASN A 148 14.79 -8.34 -4.89
C ASN A 148 13.28 -8.36 -4.62
N GLU A 149 12.49 -8.76 -5.61
CA GLU A 149 11.05 -8.96 -5.46
C GLU A 149 10.72 -10.11 -4.51
N ALA A 150 11.33 -11.29 -4.71
CA ALA A 150 11.14 -12.42 -3.81
C ALA A 150 11.49 -12.04 -2.36
N MET A 151 12.64 -11.39 -2.16
CA MET A 151 13.08 -10.90 -0.86
C MET A 151 12.11 -9.89 -0.26
N SER A 152 11.56 -8.97 -1.05
CA SER A 152 10.53 -8.01 -0.59
C SER A 152 9.28 -8.73 -0.03
N TRP A 153 8.84 -9.82 -0.68
CA TRP A 153 7.75 -10.66 -0.17
C TRP A 153 8.14 -11.44 1.08
N VAL A 154 9.34 -12.00 1.14
CA VAL A 154 9.85 -12.69 2.34
C VAL A 154 9.89 -11.73 3.53
N TYR A 155 10.42 -10.52 3.35
CA TYR A 155 10.45 -9.50 4.40
C TYR A 155 9.05 -9.02 4.80
N LEU A 156 8.11 -8.90 3.87
CA LEU A 156 6.70 -8.64 4.22
C LEU A 156 6.15 -9.74 5.13
N LEU A 157 6.36 -11.01 4.75
CA LEU A 157 5.81 -12.15 5.48
C LEU A 157 6.44 -12.27 6.87
N LEU A 158 7.77 -12.30 6.95
CA LEU A 158 8.50 -12.52 8.20
C LEU A 158 8.57 -11.27 9.06
N GLY A 159 8.88 -10.12 8.48
CA GLY A 159 9.13 -8.87 9.20
C GLY A 159 7.87 -8.11 9.58
N SER A 160 6.74 -8.34 8.90
CA SER A 160 5.53 -7.54 9.10
C SER A 160 4.28 -8.38 9.41
N LEU A 161 3.91 -9.31 8.53
CA LEU A 161 2.66 -10.06 8.66
C LEU A 161 2.70 -11.14 9.75
N LEU A 162 3.85 -11.79 9.95
CA LEU A 162 4.04 -12.75 11.03
C LEU A 162 3.90 -12.09 12.42
N PRO A 163 4.60 -10.97 12.74
CA PRO A 163 4.37 -10.19 13.96
C PRO A 163 2.90 -9.81 14.14
N LEU A 164 2.25 -9.33 13.07
CA LEU A 164 0.84 -8.95 13.12
C LEU A 164 -0.03 -10.16 13.48
N GLY A 165 0.19 -11.30 12.81
CA GLY A 165 -0.54 -12.53 13.05
C GLY A 165 -0.43 -13.02 14.50
N LEU A 166 0.78 -12.98 15.07
CA LEU A 166 1.03 -13.35 16.47
C LEU A 166 0.28 -12.44 17.46
N VAL A 167 0.28 -11.13 17.21
CA VAL A 167 -0.44 -10.17 18.05
C VAL A 167 -1.96 -10.34 17.94
N LEU A 168 -2.46 -10.56 16.72
CA LEU A 168 -3.89 -10.79 16.47
C LEU A 168 -4.40 -12.11 17.05
N LEU A 169 -3.52 -13.13 17.20
CA LEU A 169 -3.85 -14.34 17.95
C LEU A 169 -4.11 -13.98 19.43
N GLY A 170 -3.27 -13.14 20.02
CA GLY A 170 -3.43 -12.66 21.39
C GLY A 170 -4.69 -11.80 21.60
N SER A 171 -5.12 -11.04 20.58
CA SER A 171 -6.32 -10.20 20.68
C SER A 171 -7.64 -10.99 20.73
N ARG A 172 -7.62 -12.29 20.35
CA ARG A 172 -8.84 -13.12 20.21
C ARG A 172 -9.65 -13.27 21.49
N VAL A 173 -8.98 -13.28 22.64
CA VAL A 173 -9.60 -13.63 23.92
C VAL A 173 -10.38 -12.46 24.51
N ASN A 174 -9.89 -11.23 24.30
CA ASN A 174 -10.37 -10.06 25.03
C ASN A 174 -11.14 -9.04 24.15
N SER A 175 -11.22 -9.27 22.84
CA SER A 175 -11.84 -8.33 21.92
C SER A 175 -13.35 -8.59 21.77
N PRO A 176 -14.22 -7.59 22.03
CA PRO A 176 -15.66 -7.75 21.90
C PRO A 176 -16.08 -7.95 20.44
N ARG A 177 -17.13 -8.76 20.25
CA ARG A 177 -17.72 -9.06 18.94
C ARG A 177 -19.00 -8.25 18.73
N LEU A 178 -19.28 -7.92 17.47
CA LEU A 178 -20.53 -7.32 17.03
C LEU A 178 -21.68 -8.27 17.31
N ALA A 179 -22.82 -7.72 17.73
CA ALA A 179 -24.05 -8.51 17.86
C ALA A 179 -24.62 -8.85 16.47
N GLU A 180 -25.49 -9.86 16.40
CA GLU A 180 -26.19 -10.21 15.14
C GLU A 180 -27.00 -9.01 14.64
N GLY A 181 -26.73 -8.58 13.40
CA GLY A 181 -27.36 -7.41 12.78
C GLY A 181 -26.64 -6.08 12.99
N GLU A 182 -25.57 -6.02 13.80
CA GLU A 182 -24.73 -4.82 13.90
C GLU A 182 -23.71 -4.75 12.76
N GLU A 183 -23.65 -3.62 12.06
CA GLU A 183 -22.67 -3.37 11.00
C GLU A 183 -21.55 -2.45 11.50
N ALA A 184 -20.30 -2.89 11.34
CA ALA A 184 -19.13 -2.06 11.62
C ALA A 184 -18.95 -1.02 10.51
N ARG A 185 -19.67 0.10 10.64
CA ARG A 185 -19.59 1.20 9.68
C ARG A 185 -18.17 1.75 9.58
N VAL A 186 -17.72 1.99 8.36
CA VAL A 186 -16.38 2.47 8.00
C VAL A 186 -16.51 3.77 7.24
N ALA A 187 -15.65 4.76 7.53
CA ALA A 187 -15.69 6.03 6.82
C ALA A 187 -15.11 5.90 5.39
N ALA A 188 -15.63 6.67 4.43
CA ALA A 188 -15.18 6.64 3.02
C ALA A 188 -13.66 6.80 2.87
N TRP A 189 -13.08 7.72 3.63
CA TRP A 189 -11.65 8.02 3.59
C TRP A 189 -10.79 6.81 3.96
N GLN A 190 -11.30 5.90 4.80
CA GLN A 190 -10.58 4.70 5.20
C GLN A 190 -10.40 3.75 4.02
N VAL A 191 -11.47 3.51 3.28
CA VAL A 191 -11.47 2.69 2.06
C VAL A 191 -10.65 3.35 0.97
N ALA A 192 -10.82 4.65 0.76
CA ALA A 192 -10.04 5.41 -0.22
C ALA A 192 -8.53 5.36 0.09
N LEU A 193 -8.15 5.49 1.35
CA LEU A 193 -6.75 5.40 1.77
C LEU A 193 -6.19 3.99 1.55
N GLY A 194 -6.95 2.94 1.90
CA GLY A 194 -6.54 1.56 1.63
C GLY A 194 -6.33 1.28 0.15
N ALA A 195 -7.27 1.72 -0.70
CA ALA A 195 -7.15 1.63 -2.15
C ALA A 195 -5.95 2.43 -2.69
N ALA A 196 -5.76 3.67 -2.22
CA ALA A 196 -4.66 4.53 -2.63
C ALA A 196 -3.29 3.96 -2.24
N LEU A 197 -3.15 3.37 -1.05
CA LEU A 197 -1.90 2.70 -0.63
C LEU A 197 -1.61 1.44 -1.46
N CYS A 198 -2.64 0.66 -1.78
CA CYS A 198 -2.50 -0.50 -2.69
C CYS A 198 -2.08 -0.04 -4.09
N PHE A 199 -2.72 0.99 -4.62
CA PHE A 199 -2.38 1.57 -5.92
C PHE A 199 -0.96 2.13 -5.92
N ALA A 200 -0.57 2.87 -4.87
CA ALA A 200 0.79 3.38 -4.70
C ALA A 200 1.83 2.25 -4.69
N THR A 201 1.54 1.15 -4.00
CA THR A 201 2.39 -0.05 -4.00
C THR A 201 2.57 -0.59 -5.42
N LEU A 202 1.48 -0.73 -6.18
CA LEU A 202 1.54 -1.18 -7.57
C LEU A 202 2.36 -0.20 -8.43
N CYS A 203 2.18 1.11 -8.25
CA CYS A 203 2.98 2.12 -8.96
C CYS A 203 4.46 1.97 -8.64
N PHE A 204 4.83 1.86 -7.36
CA PHE A 204 6.23 1.67 -6.95
C PHE A 204 6.82 0.41 -7.56
N LYS A 205 6.10 -0.71 -7.49
CA LYS A 205 6.55 -1.98 -8.08
C LYS A 205 6.81 -1.81 -9.57
N LEU A 206 5.90 -1.18 -10.32
CA LEU A 206 6.10 -0.88 -11.75
C LEU A 206 7.27 0.07 -12.02
N MET A 207 7.44 1.12 -11.21
CA MET A 207 8.55 2.07 -11.39
C MET A 207 9.89 1.45 -11.02
N GLN A 208 9.94 0.42 -10.16
CA GLN A 208 11.17 -0.31 -9.85
C GLN A 208 11.78 -0.99 -11.10
N PHE A 209 10.99 -1.25 -12.14
CA PHE A 209 11.47 -1.78 -13.43
C PHE A 209 12.17 -0.72 -14.31
N LEU A 210 11.92 0.58 -14.06
CA LEU A 210 12.31 1.65 -14.96
C LEU A 210 13.84 1.88 -15.07
N PRO A 211 14.64 1.88 -13.99
CA PRO A 211 16.09 2.11 -14.07
C PRO A 211 16.82 0.94 -14.71
N TYR A 212 16.35 -0.29 -14.47
CA TYR A 212 16.87 -1.49 -15.14
C TYR A 212 16.67 -1.41 -16.66
N ALA A 213 15.55 -0.82 -17.11
CA ALA A 213 15.26 -0.63 -18.53
C ALA A 213 16.00 0.58 -19.15
N LEU A 214 16.29 1.62 -18.36
CA LEU A 214 16.90 2.87 -18.83
C LEU A 214 18.43 2.95 -18.64
N LEU A 215 19.06 1.95 -18.00
CA LEU A 215 20.52 1.84 -17.78
C LEU A 215 21.17 3.08 -17.12
N ARG A 216 20.41 3.88 -16.35
CA ARG A 216 20.90 5.10 -15.69
C ARG A 216 20.53 5.09 -14.22
N TYR A 217 21.48 4.72 -13.37
CA TYR A 217 21.32 4.61 -11.91
C TYR A 217 21.75 5.88 -11.14
N ASP A 218 22.48 6.79 -11.78
CA ASP A 218 23.23 7.85 -11.08
C ASP A 218 22.56 9.23 -11.10
N GLU A 219 21.30 9.31 -11.53
CA GLU A 219 20.63 10.59 -11.78
C GLU A 219 19.73 11.02 -10.61
N PRO A 220 20.04 12.11 -9.88
CA PRO A 220 19.32 12.51 -8.66
C PRO A 220 17.84 12.86 -8.92
N TRP A 221 17.51 13.35 -10.12
CA TRP A 221 16.14 13.70 -10.50
C TRP A 221 15.22 12.47 -10.61
N LEU A 222 15.80 11.29 -10.84
CA LEU A 222 15.08 10.03 -10.99
C LEU A 222 14.36 9.66 -9.68
N TYR A 223 14.95 10.00 -8.52
CA TYR A 223 14.35 9.81 -7.19
C TYR A 223 13.20 10.78 -6.87
N GLY A 224 13.30 12.03 -7.32
CA GLY A 224 12.17 12.97 -7.27
C GLY A 224 11.01 12.50 -8.14
N LEU A 225 11.31 11.87 -9.27
CA LEU A 225 10.34 11.30 -10.18
C LEU A 225 9.68 10.03 -9.61
N TYR A 226 10.40 9.22 -8.83
CA TYR A 226 9.83 8.10 -8.07
C TYR A 226 8.78 8.56 -7.05
N LEU A 227 9.13 9.54 -6.22
CA LEU A 227 8.22 10.03 -5.18
C LEU A 227 7.01 10.75 -5.77
N SER A 228 7.23 11.67 -6.72
CA SER A 228 6.13 12.40 -7.35
C SER A 228 5.28 11.51 -8.26
N GLY A 229 5.90 10.59 -9.00
CA GLY A 229 5.25 9.64 -9.90
C GLY A 229 4.43 8.56 -9.20
N VAL A 230 4.53 8.44 -7.87
CA VAL A 230 3.65 7.57 -7.07
C VAL A 230 2.72 8.37 -6.16
N ALA A 231 3.22 9.38 -5.46
CA ALA A 231 2.43 10.15 -4.51
C ALA A 231 1.30 10.93 -5.19
N LEU A 232 1.56 11.58 -6.33
CA LEU A 232 0.54 12.36 -7.04
C LEU A 232 -0.57 11.46 -7.60
N PRO A 233 -0.27 10.37 -8.35
CA PRO A 233 -1.30 9.43 -8.78
C PRO A 233 -2.14 8.84 -7.63
N ALA A 234 -1.50 8.44 -6.53
CA ALA A 234 -2.19 7.88 -5.38
C ALA A 234 -3.10 8.90 -4.69
N ALA A 235 -2.65 10.16 -4.56
CA ALA A 235 -3.46 11.24 -4.00
C ALA A 235 -4.67 11.59 -4.88
N LEU A 236 -4.50 11.57 -6.20
CA LEU A 236 -5.60 11.78 -7.15
C LEU A 236 -6.62 10.64 -7.07
N LEU A 237 -6.15 9.39 -7.01
CA LEU A 237 -7.05 8.24 -6.81
C LEU A 237 -7.78 8.34 -5.47
N PHE A 238 -7.08 8.68 -4.38
CA PHE A 238 -7.68 8.92 -3.08
C PHE A 238 -8.81 9.95 -3.16
N GLY A 239 -8.56 11.11 -3.77
CA GLY A 239 -9.57 12.16 -3.95
C GLY A 239 -10.77 11.71 -4.79
N ALA A 240 -10.50 11.00 -5.90
CA ALA A 240 -11.54 10.49 -6.79
C ALA A 240 -12.46 9.46 -6.10
N VAL A 241 -11.88 8.59 -5.26
CA VAL A 241 -12.63 7.58 -4.50
C VAL A 241 -13.40 8.23 -3.34
N CYS A 242 -12.74 9.10 -2.56
CA CYS A 242 -13.36 9.83 -1.44
C CYS A 242 -14.58 10.65 -1.86
N THR A 243 -14.50 11.36 -3.00
CA THR A 243 -15.60 12.18 -3.50
C THR A 243 -16.74 11.38 -4.12
N ARG A 244 -16.53 10.08 -4.37
CA ARG A 244 -17.53 9.21 -4.98
C ARG A 244 -18.25 8.31 -3.98
N LEU A 245 -17.58 7.84 -2.94
CA LEU A 245 -18.17 6.96 -1.93
C LEU A 245 -19.08 7.74 -0.96
N PRO A 246 -20.16 7.11 -0.43
CA PRO A 246 -20.93 7.67 0.66
C PRO A 246 -20.06 7.83 1.91
N ALA A 247 -20.34 8.87 2.72
CA ALA A 247 -19.51 9.22 3.89
C ALA A 247 -19.28 8.06 4.87
N ARG A 248 -20.26 7.15 4.98
CA ARG A 248 -20.20 5.92 5.78
C ARG A 248 -20.58 4.73 4.91
N LEU A 249 -19.76 3.69 4.97
CA LEU A 249 -19.93 2.40 4.28
C LEU A 249 -20.22 1.32 5.31
N GLN A 250 -20.98 0.28 4.92
CA GLN A 250 -21.34 -0.82 5.81
C GLN A 250 -20.12 -1.65 6.28
N ARG A 251 -19.10 -1.74 5.42
CA ARG A 251 -17.86 -2.49 5.65
C ARG A 251 -16.74 -1.95 4.79
N PHE A 252 -15.49 -2.23 5.16
CA PHE A 252 -14.32 -1.86 4.37
C PHE A 252 -14.19 -2.73 3.12
N ALA A 253 -14.47 -4.03 3.25
CA ALA A 253 -14.35 -5.06 2.24
C ALA A 253 -12.95 -5.07 1.59
N ALA A 254 -11.95 -5.59 2.32
CA ALA A 254 -10.53 -5.50 1.93
C ALA A 254 -10.26 -6.01 0.49
N GLY A 255 -10.94 -7.08 0.07
CA GLY A 255 -10.84 -7.57 -1.31
C GLY A 255 -11.36 -6.59 -2.37
N ARG A 256 -12.41 -5.82 -2.07
CA ARG A 256 -12.95 -4.79 -2.98
C ARG A 256 -12.03 -3.58 -3.07
N ALA A 257 -11.40 -3.18 -1.95
CA ALA A 257 -10.41 -2.09 -1.96
C ALA A 257 -9.17 -2.46 -2.79
N LEU A 258 -8.67 -3.70 -2.64
CA LEU A 258 -7.58 -4.23 -3.47
C LEU A 258 -7.98 -4.32 -4.95
N LEU A 259 -9.17 -4.86 -5.24
CA LEU A 259 -9.68 -4.97 -6.60
C LEU A 259 -9.81 -3.60 -7.26
N LEU A 260 -10.30 -2.59 -6.55
CA LEU A 260 -10.39 -1.22 -7.04
C LEU A 260 -9.02 -0.69 -7.44
N ALA A 261 -7.99 -0.88 -6.59
CA ALA A 261 -6.63 -0.47 -6.89
C ALA A 261 -6.07 -1.20 -8.13
N VAL A 262 -6.32 -2.50 -8.26
CA VAL A 262 -5.89 -3.30 -9.43
C VAL A 262 -6.59 -2.85 -10.70
N VAL A 263 -7.91 -2.67 -10.67
CA VAL A 263 -8.69 -2.19 -11.82
C VAL A 263 -8.25 -0.79 -12.24
N ALA A 264 -8.08 0.13 -11.29
CA ALA A 264 -7.57 1.47 -11.55
C ALA A 264 -6.18 1.42 -12.18
N MET A 265 -5.30 0.55 -11.66
CA MET A 265 -3.95 0.36 -12.21
C MET A 265 -3.99 -0.19 -13.63
N LEU A 266 -4.81 -1.21 -13.92
CA LEU A 266 -4.93 -1.79 -15.26
C LEU A 266 -5.43 -0.75 -16.27
N LEU A 267 -6.49 -0.02 -15.95
CA LEU A 267 -7.02 1.05 -16.82
C LEU A 267 -5.99 2.15 -17.05
N TRP A 268 -5.28 2.56 -15.99
CA TRP A 268 -4.24 3.58 -16.11
C TRP A 268 -3.04 3.08 -16.90
N SER A 269 -2.67 1.80 -16.77
CA SER A 269 -1.57 1.17 -17.51
C SER A 269 -1.87 1.12 -19.01
N VAL A 270 -3.12 0.85 -19.41
CA VAL A 270 -3.54 0.94 -20.82
C VAL A 270 -3.36 2.36 -21.35
N ALA A 271 -3.72 3.38 -20.57
CA ALA A 271 -3.50 4.78 -20.96
C ALA A 271 -2.01 5.14 -21.06
N LEU A 272 -1.20 4.69 -20.09
CA LEU A 272 0.26 4.87 -20.11
C LEU A 272 0.89 4.23 -21.35
N LEU A 273 0.48 3.00 -21.69
CA LEU A 273 0.94 2.28 -22.88
C LEU A 273 0.50 2.98 -24.17
N ALA A 274 -0.73 3.46 -24.24
CA ALA A 274 -1.23 4.19 -25.42
C ALA A 274 -0.45 5.49 -25.65
N VAL A 275 -0.22 6.27 -24.59
CA VAL A 275 0.55 7.53 -24.67
C VAL A 275 2.02 7.27 -24.97
N GLY A 276 2.65 6.33 -24.26
CA GLY A 276 4.06 5.96 -24.47
C GLY A 276 4.30 5.35 -25.86
N GLY A 277 3.43 4.45 -26.30
CA GLY A 277 3.48 3.86 -27.63
C GLY A 277 3.24 4.88 -28.75
N GLY A 278 2.31 5.81 -28.54
CA GLY A 278 2.08 6.93 -29.47
C GLY A 278 3.31 7.84 -29.58
N LEU A 279 3.96 8.19 -28.46
CA LEU A 279 5.21 8.95 -28.45
C LEU A 279 6.34 8.21 -29.18
N ALA A 280 6.51 6.91 -28.91
CA ALA A 280 7.51 6.09 -29.59
C ALA A 280 7.26 6.03 -31.10
N LEU A 281 6.00 5.90 -31.53
CA LEU A 281 5.63 5.90 -32.93
C LEU A 281 5.93 7.26 -33.59
N LEU A 282 5.61 8.38 -32.94
CA LEU A 282 5.95 9.72 -33.44
C LEU A 282 7.45 9.90 -33.63
N MET A 283 8.26 9.36 -32.70
CA MET A 283 9.73 9.37 -32.82
C MET A 283 10.21 8.53 -34.00
N ILE A 284 9.70 7.29 -34.16
CA ILE A 284 10.09 6.38 -35.25
C ILE A 284 9.72 6.98 -36.61
N LEU A 285 8.57 7.64 -36.72
CA LEU A 285 8.10 8.28 -37.95
C LEU A 285 8.76 9.63 -38.23
N GLY A 286 9.62 10.14 -37.35
CA GLY A 286 10.24 11.46 -37.50
C GLY A 286 9.26 12.63 -37.40
N LEU A 287 8.08 12.40 -36.82
CA LEU A 287 7.00 13.39 -36.66
C LEU A 287 7.02 14.07 -35.28
N ALA A 288 7.87 13.61 -34.38
CA ALA A 288 8.01 14.19 -33.05
C ALA A 288 8.56 15.63 -33.16
N PRO A 289 7.93 16.62 -32.51
CA PRO A 289 8.46 17.97 -32.45
C PRO A 289 9.84 17.96 -31.77
N ALA A 290 10.75 18.82 -32.20
CA ALA A 290 12.09 18.95 -31.62
C ALA A 290 12.17 20.07 -30.57
N GLY A 291 13.19 20.01 -29.71
CA GLY A 291 13.47 21.04 -28.70
C GLY A 291 12.32 21.24 -27.71
N ILE A 292 11.95 22.50 -27.44
CA ILE A 292 10.92 22.88 -26.45
C ILE A 292 9.57 22.24 -26.79
N GLY A 293 9.25 22.06 -28.08
CA GLY A 293 7.99 21.44 -28.50
C GLY A 293 7.84 20.00 -28.00
N TYR A 294 8.93 19.23 -27.96
CA TYR A 294 8.92 17.88 -27.39
C TYR A 294 8.63 17.90 -25.89
N THR A 295 9.35 18.77 -25.15
CA THR A 295 9.20 18.90 -23.71
C THR A 295 7.78 19.28 -23.32
N LEU A 296 7.18 20.24 -24.06
CA LEU A 296 5.82 20.68 -23.83
C LEU A 296 4.79 19.59 -24.15
N LEU A 297 5.00 18.83 -25.24
CA LEU A 297 4.16 17.68 -25.57
C LEU A 297 4.18 16.62 -24.47
N VAL A 298 5.37 16.23 -24.00
CA VAL A 298 5.53 15.24 -22.91
C VAL A 298 4.89 15.74 -21.62
N ALA A 299 5.08 17.02 -21.28
CA ALA A 299 4.46 17.62 -20.10
C ALA A 299 2.93 17.62 -20.18
N LEU A 300 2.35 18.03 -21.32
CA LEU A 300 0.90 18.03 -21.53
C LEU A 300 0.31 16.61 -21.46
N LEU A 301 0.98 15.63 -22.07
CA LEU A 301 0.57 14.23 -22.00
C LEU A 301 0.67 13.68 -20.58
N GLY A 302 1.72 14.03 -19.83
CA GLY A 302 1.87 13.67 -18.43
C GLY A 302 0.74 14.23 -17.55
N VAL A 303 0.42 15.53 -17.71
CA VAL A 303 -0.72 16.16 -17.02
C VAL A 303 -2.05 15.53 -17.43
N GLY A 304 -2.22 15.21 -18.72
CA GLY A 304 -3.40 14.51 -19.22
C GLY A 304 -3.57 13.11 -18.61
N LEU A 305 -2.48 12.36 -18.49
CA LEU A 305 -2.45 11.03 -17.85
C LEU A 305 -2.79 11.11 -16.35
N LEU A 306 -2.33 12.15 -15.66
CA LEU A 306 -2.70 12.41 -14.27
C LEU A 306 -4.18 12.80 -14.16
N ALA A 307 -4.67 13.68 -15.02
CA ALA A 307 -6.07 14.09 -15.03
C ALA A 307 -7.01 12.91 -15.30
N LEU A 308 -6.59 11.95 -16.13
CA LEU A 308 -7.35 10.74 -16.45
C LEU A 308 -7.54 9.80 -15.24
N LEU A 309 -6.68 9.86 -14.23
CA LEU A 309 -6.86 9.07 -13.00
C LEU A 309 -8.15 9.43 -12.26
N TRP A 310 -8.63 10.66 -12.39
CA TRP A 310 -9.86 11.09 -11.75
C TRP A 310 -11.10 10.34 -12.27
N PRO A 311 -11.42 10.35 -13.58
CA PRO A 311 -12.52 9.54 -14.12
C PRO A 311 -12.27 8.04 -13.98
N ILE A 312 -11.03 7.55 -14.09
CA ILE A 312 -10.69 6.14 -13.87
C ILE A 312 -11.04 5.72 -12.43
N GLY A 313 -10.62 6.50 -11.43
CA GLY A 313 -10.90 6.24 -10.02
C GLY A 313 -12.40 6.20 -9.72
N ARG A 314 -13.17 7.14 -10.28
CA ARG A 314 -14.63 7.15 -10.13
C ARG A 314 -15.30 5.96 -10.81
N LEU A 315 -14.82 5.55 -11.98
CA LEU A 315 -15.32 4.38 -12.72
C LEU A 315 -15.02 3.07 -11.96
N ALA A 316 -13.77 2.89 -11.51
CA ALA A 316 -13.37 1.74 -10.71
C ALA A 316 -14.18 1.65 -9.41
N THR A 317 -14.40 2.79 -8.74
CA THR A 317 -15.27 2.86 -7.56
C THR A 317 -16.69 2.41 -7.88
N ARG A 318 -17.27 2.88 -8.99
CA ARG A 318 -18.62 2.48 -9.43
C ARG A 318 -18.72 0.97 -9.65
N TRP A 319 -17.71 0.35 -10.25
CA TRP A 319 -17.73 -1.10 -10.51
C TRP A 319 -17.54 -1.93 -9.24
N CYS A 320 -16.59 -1.56 -8.37
CA CYS A 320 -16.25 -2.36 -7.19
C CYS A 320 -17.20 -2.14 -6.00
N TYR A 321 -17.88 -0.98 -5.95
CA TYR A 321 -18.77 -0.59 -4.85
C TYR A 321 -20.20 -0.27 -5.32
N ALA A 322 -20.63 -0.81 -6.46
CA ALA A 322 -21.96 -0.58 -7.04
C ALA A 322 -23.10 -0.75 -6.01
N ASP A 323 -23.09 -1.86 -5.27
CA ASP A 323 -24.11 -2.20 -4.28
C ASP A 323 -24.23 -1.15 -3.16
N GLN A 324 -23.12 -0.53 -2.78
CA GLN A 324 -23.04 0.44 -1.68
C GLN A 324 -23.29 1.88 -2.14
N LEU A 325 -23.33 2.11 -3.45
CA LEU A 325 -23.68 3.39 -4.06
C LEU A 325 -25.18 3.48 -4.41
N ALA A 326 -25.88 2.34 -4.46
CA ALA A 326 -27.30 2.24 -4.75
C ALA A 326 -28.19 2.19 -3.50
N ALA A 327 -27.58 2.05 -2.32
CA ALA A 327 -28.22 2.07 -1.01
C ALA A 327 -28.17 3.47 -0.40
#